data_AF-A0A955PM75-F1
#
_entry.id   AF-A0A955PM75-F1
#
_cell.length_a   1.000
_cell.length_b   1.000
_cell.length_c   1.000
_cell.angle_alpha   90.00
_cell.angle_beta   90.00
_cell.angle_gamma   90.00
#
_symmetry.space_group_name_H-M   'P 1'
#
loop_
_entity.id
_entity.type
_entity.pdbx_description
1 polymer ?
#
loop_
_entity_poly.entity_id
_entity_poly.type
_entity_poly.pdbx_seq_one_letter_code
_entity_poly.pdbx_strand_id
1 'polypeptide(L)'
;MPPEWLPRTTIYKAEINGTQISRAEVSWTPPENRIDPTEPFPADVDIAWVRPHGSEVAYRAVPKKNLELQGRVIDFRWENYVGAVHAIPFWRYTKNTLWLCVLSVFGTLLSSALVAYGFSRIQWRGRDQLFLLVLATMMIPFPVIMIPLYSLFRGFGLIGTMVPLWLPTFFGNAFFIFLLRQFFRGIPDDLTDAARIDGCSEWRIFWNIICPLSHSALIVVAIFKFIETW
;
A
#
# COMPACT_ATOMS: atom_id res chain seq x y z
N MET A 1 2.54 25.82 -6.64
CA MET A 1 3.81 25.70 -7.38
C MET A 1 4.27 24.25 -7.30
N PRO A 2 4.63 23.59 -8.41
CA PRO A 2 5.11 22.20 -8.38
C PRO A 2 6.48 22.07 -7.68
N PRO A 3 6.76 20.95 -6.97
CA PRO A 3 8.03 20.68 -6.27
C PRO A 3 9.29 20.85 -7.15
N GLU A 4 10.41 21.30 -6.58
CA GLU A 4 11.69 21.52 -7.29
C GLU A 4 12.27 20.30 -8.00
N TRP A 5 11.94 19.10 -7.54
CA TRP A 5 12.39 17.83 -8.13
C TRP A 5 11.54 17.37 -9.32
N LEU A 6 10.37 17.99 -9.55
CA LEU A 6 9.68 17.82 -10.83
C LEU A 6 10.45 18.63 -11.88
N PRO A 7 10.85 18.03 -13.00
CA PRO A 7 11.55 18.76 -14.04
C PRO A 7 10.66 19.89 -14.55
N ARG A 8 11.03 21.14 -14.21
CA ARG A 8 10.38 22.36 -14.72
C ARG A 8 10.66 22.61 -16.21
N THR A 9 11.31 21.66 -16.89
CA THR A 9 11.95 21.81 -18.20
C THR A 9 11.25 21.04 -19.31
N THR A 10 9.97 20.67 -19.17
CA THR A 10 9.15 20.35 -20.35
C THR A 10 8.74 21.66 -21.03
N ILE A 11 9.75 22.44 -21.45
CA ILE A 11 9.57 23.73 -22.09
C ILE A 11 10.28 23.58 -23.43
N TYR A 12 9.51 23.34 -24.48
CA TYR A 12 10.04 23.47 -25.83
C TYR A 12 10.20 24.96 -26.06
N LYS A 13 11.41 25.38 -26.41
CA LYS A 13 11.78 26.80 -26.46
C LYS A 13 11.79 27.28 -27.91
N ALA A 14 11.03 28.32 -28.21
CA ALA A 14 11.17 29.08 -29.46
C ALA A 14 12.00 30.33 -29.18
N GLU A 15 12.97 30.66 -30.04
CA GLU A 15 13.74 31.90 -29.93
C GLU A 15 13.27 32.91 -30.99
N ILE A 16 12.78 34.07 -30.55
CA ILE A 16 12.34 35.17 -31.42
C ILE A 16 13.13 36.41 -31.03
N ASN A 17 13.97 36.93 -31.93
CA ASN A 17 14.77 38.14 -31.73
C ASN A 17 15.54 38.16 -30.39
N GLY A 18 16.12 37.03 -29.98
CA GLY A 18 16.89 36.88 -28.74
C GLY A 18 16.07 36.64 -27.46
N THR A 19 14.75 36.43 -27.55
CA THR A 19 13.88 36.10 -26.40
C THR A 19 13.33 34.67 -26.51
N GLN A 20 13.39 33.88 -25.42
CA GLN A 20 12.96 32.47 -25.39
C GLN A 20 11.52 32.28 -24.87
N ILE A 21 10.72 31.41 -25.52
CA ILE A 21 9.26 31.22 -25.25
C ILE A 21 8.89 29.72 -25.16
N SER A 22 7.92 29.31 -24.32
CA SER A 22 7.54 27.91 -23.99
C SER A 22 6.46 27.25 -24.89
N ARG A 23 6.48 25.92 -25.12
CA ARG A 23 5.43 25.15 -25.89
C ARG A 23 4.04 25.19 -25.30
N ALA A 24 3.89 25.36 -23.97
CA ALA A 24 2.57 25.41 -23.34
C ALA A 24 1.70 26.57 -23.88
N GLU A 25 2.32 27.49 -24.62
CA GLU A 25 1.74 28.70 -25.16
C GLU A 25 1.53 28.63 -26.69
N VAL A 26 1.80 27.48 -27.33
CA VAL A 26 1.62 27.25 -28.78
C VAL A 26 0.22 26.66 -29.03
N SER A 27 -0.72 27.47 -29.52
CA SER A 27 -2.05 26.96 -29.94
C SER A 27 -2.09 26.84 -31.45
N TRP A 28 -2.40 25.67 -31.99
CA TRP A 28 -2.74 25.52 -33.40
C TRP A 28 -4.24 25.27 -33.52
N THR A 29 -4.91 25.97 -34.44
CA THR A 29 -6.33 25.73 -34.77
C THR A 29 -6.41 25.38 -36.25
N PRO A 30 -6.90 24.19 -36.59
CA PRO A 30 -8.14 24.02 -37.36
C PRO A 30 -8.91 22.76 -36.89
N PRO A 31 -10.07 22.41 -37.48
CA PRO A 31 -11.20 21.85 -36.75
C PRO A 31 -10.91 20.46 -36.17
N GLU A 32 -11.38 20.28 -34.93
CA GLU A 32 -11.43 19.01 -34.17
C GLU A 32 -10.12 18.51 -33.51
N ASN A 33 -9.94 19.04 -32.30
CA ASN A 33 -9.47 18.37 -31.07
C ASN A 33 -8.02 17.84 -30.95
N ARG A 34 -7.25 18.63 -30.19
CA ARG A 34 -6.22 18.27 -29.21
C ARG A 34 -4.95 17.57 -29.77
N ILE A 35 -3.85 18.32 -29.76
CA ILE A 35 -2.51 17.82 -30.07
C ILE A 35 -2.08 16.79 -29.02
N ASP A 36 -1.76 15.57 -29.45
CA ASP A 36 -0.95 14.63 -28.66
C ASP A 36 0.49 15.19 -28.59
N PRO A 37 1.01 15.56 -27.40
CA PRO A 37 2.36 16.12 -27.26
C PRO A 37 3.48 15.20 -27.75
N THR A 38 3.18 13.90 -27.92
CA THR A 38 4.13 12.86 -28.33
C THR A 38 4.24 12.67 -29.84
N GLU A 39 3.32 13.24 -30.64
CA GLU A 39 3.38 13.13 -32.09
C GLU A 39 4.22 14.24 -32.75
N PRO A 40 5.00 13.93 -33.80
CA PRO A 40 5.75 14.92 -34.55
C PRO A 40 4.80 15.84 -35.34
N PHE A 41 5.16 17.12 -35.48
CA PHE A 41 4.36 18.07 -36.26
C PHE A 41 4.17 17.59 -37.70
N PRO A 42 2.94 17.63 -38.25
CA PRO A 42 2.71 17.27 -39.64
C PRO A 42 3.55 18.19 -40.55
N ALA A 43 4.12 17.59 -41.61
CA ALA A 43 5.19 18.19 -42.41
C ALA A 43 4.71 19.34 -43.32
N ASP A 44 3.41 19.47 -43.49
CA ASP A 44 2.69 20.35 -44.42
C ASP A 44 2.29 21.72 -43.83
N VAL A 45 2.46 21.94 -42.53
CA VAL A 45 2.14 23.22 -41.88
C VAL A 45 3.40 24.08 -41.68
N ASP A 46 3.51 25.16 -42.44
CA ASP A 46 4.69 26.06 -42.45
C ASP A 46 4.74 27.09 -41.30
N ILE A 47 3.62 27.31 -40.60
CA ILE A 47 3.45 28.40 -39.61
C ILE A 47 2.83 27.86 -38.31
N ALA A 48 3.47 28.15 -37.17
CA ALA A 48 2.91 27.86 -35.84
C ALA A 48 2.59 29.16 -35.08
N TRP A 49 1.53 29.16 -34.28
CA TRP A 49 1.10 30.31 -33.49
C TRP A 49 1.56 30.17 -32.04
N VAL A 50 2.33 31.13 -31.52
CA VAL A 50 2.89 31.10 -30.16
C VAL A 50 2.44 32.32 -29.38
N ARG A 51 2.02 32.15 -28.13
CA ARG A 51 1.74 33.24 -27.21
C ARG A 51 3.01 33.60 -26.42
N PRO A 52 3.45 34.86 -26.38
CA PRO A 52 4.62 35.25 -25.60
C PRO A 52 4.35 35.24 -24.09
N HIS A 53 5.26 34.65 -23.30
CA HIS A 53 5.16 34.61 -21.84
C HIS A 53 5.03 36.02 -21.25
N GLY A 54 3.92 36.26 -20.53
CA GLY A 54 3.65 37.55 -19.86
C GLY A 54 2.96 38.62 -20.71
N SER A 55 2.39 38.28 -21.87
CA SER A 55 1.66 39.25 -22.73
C SER A 55 0.14 39.03 -22.75
N GLU A 56 -0.64 40.10 -22.66
CA GLU A 56 -2.12 40.08 -22.84
C GLU A 56 -2.54 39.86 -24.30
N VAL A 57 -1.62 40.02 -25.25
CA VAL A 57 -1.90 40.06 -26.70
C VAL A 57 -2.07 38.65 -27.31
N ALA A 58 -2.91 38.59 -28.35
CA ALA A 58 -3.20 37.42 -29.16
C ALA A 58 -1.98 36.85 -29.90
N TYR A 59 -2.03 35.55 -30.17
CA TYR A 59 -0.97 34.71 -30.72
C TYR A 59 -0.24 35.30 -31.94
N ARG A 60 1.07 34.99 -32.08
CA ARG A 60 1.90 35.42 -33.23
C ARG A 60 2.38 34.23 -34.07
N ALA A 61 2.29 34.39 -35.39
CA ALA A 61 2.76 33.41 -36.38
C ALA A 61 4.31 33.37 -36.45
N VAL A 62 4.88 32.17 -36.31
CA VAL A 62 6.33 31.92 -36.36
C VAL A 62 6.64 30.85 -37.42
N PRO A 63 7.60 31.08 -38.34
CA PRO A 63 8.02 30.09 -39.33
C PRO A 63 8.67 28.86 -38.68
N LYS A 64 8.30 27.63 -39.13
CA LYS A 64 8.80 26.35 -38.59
C LYS A 64 10.32 26.23 -38.53
N LYS A 65 11.03 26.83 -39.50
CA LYS A 65 12.51 26.84 -39.55
C LYS A 65 13.20 27.54 -38.36
N ASN A 66 12.48 28.40 -37.66
CA ASN A 66 12.99 29.13 -36.48
C ASN A 66 12.54 28.47 -35.15
N LEU A 67 11.85 27.33 -35.22
CA LEU A 67 11.41 26.56 -34.07
C LEU A 67 12.42 25.42 -33.81
N GLU A 68 13.33 25.61 -32.87
CA GLU A 68 14.18 24.53 -32.37
C GLU A 68 13.42 23.68 -31.35
N LEU A 69 12.98 22.49 -31.76
CA LEU A 69 12.38 21.51 -30.86
C LEU A 69 13.47 20.86 -30.01
N GLN A 70 13.82 21.48 -28.87
CA GLN A 70 14.58 20.81 -27.82
C GLN A 70 13.68 19.82 -27.07
N GLY A 71 13.38 18.68 -27.69
CA GLY A 71 12.85 17.53 -26.99
C GLY A 71 13.96 16.90 -26.16
N ARG A 72 13.89 17.00 -24.83
CA ARG A 72 14.86 16.30 -23.98
C ARG A 72 14.51 14.81 -23.98
N VAL A 73 15.41 13.99 -24.51
CA VAL A 73 15.36 12.53 -24.39
C VAL A 73 15.15 12.18 -22.91
N ILE A 74 14.11 11.40 -22.61
CA ILE A 74 13.89 10.89 -21.26
C ILE A 74 14.90 9.76 -21.05
N ASP A 75 16.08 10.14 -20.59
CA ASP A 75 17.11 9.18 -20.22
C ASP A 75 16.84 8.62 -18.82
N PHE A 76 17.22 7.36 -18.60
CA PHE A 76 17.22 6.76 -17.26
C PHE A 76 18.07 7.61 -16.31
N ARG A 77 17.45 8.14 -15.26
CA ARG A 77 18.11 8.93 -14.20
C ARG A 77 18.20 8.13 -12.91
N TRP A 78 19.29 7.39 -12.77
CA TRP A 78 19.57 6.59 -11.58
C TRP A 78 19.71 7.47 -10.32
N GLU A 79 20.07 8.75 -10.48
CA GLU A 79 20.22 9.71 -9.39
C GLU A 79 18.90 9.98 -8.65
N ASN A 80 17.75 9.81 -9.32
CA ASN A 80 16.44 9.99 -8.70
C ASN A 80 16.21 8.99 -7.56
N TYR A 81 16.70 7.75 -7.67
CA TYR A 81 16.58 6.75 -6.61
C TYR A 81 17.43 7.15 -5.39
N VAL A 82 18.67 7.61 -5.63
CA VAL A 82 19.55 8.09 -4.57
C VAL A 82 18.96 9.34 -3.92
N GLY A 83 18.47 10.29 -4.72
CA GLY A 83 17.81 11.50 -4.25
C GLY A 83 16.57 11.21 -3.39
N ALA A 84 15.73 10.26 -3.80
CA ALA A 84 14.54 9.85 -3.04
C ALA A 84 14.90 9.25 -1.67
N VAL A 85 15.94 8.43 -1.60
CA VAL A 85 16.41 7.82 -0.34
C VAL A 85 16.97 8.86 0.64
N HIS A 86 17.59 9.94 0.14
CA HIS A 86 18.16 11.00 0.97
C HIS A 86 17.18 12.14 1.29
N ALA A 87 16.08 12.26 0.55
CA ALA A 87 15.07 13.32 0.75
C ALA A 87 14.35 13.21 2.11
N ILE A 88 14.33 12.01 2.70
CA ILE A 88 13.71 11.71 3.99
C ILE A 88 14.62 10.78 4.80
N PRO A 89 14.36 10.59 6.11
CA PRO A 89 15.00 9.55 6.92
C PRO A 89 14.55 8.13 6.51
N PHE A 90 14.75 7.75 5.25
CA PHE A 90 14.16 6.58 4.60
C PHE A 90 14.40 5.29 5.39
N TRP A 91 15.65 5.00 5.76
CA TRP A 91 16.00 3.83 6.57
C TRP A 91 15.40 3.81 7.98
N ARG A 92 15.11 4.97 8.57
CA ARG A 92 14.41 5.00 9.85
C ARG A 92 12.94 4.59 9.66
N TYR A 93 12.28 5.10 8.62
CA TYR A 93 10.90 4.76 8.32
C TYR A 93 10.77 3.30 7.90
N THR A 94 11.65 2.80 7.03
CA THR A 94 11.67 1.38 6.64
C THR A 94 11.88 0.46 7.84
N LYS A 95 12.80 0.78 8.76
CA LYS A 95 13.00 -0.01 9.98
C LYS A 95 11.76 0.00 10.88
N ASN A 96 11.13 1.16 11.05
CA ASN A 96 9.90 1.28 11.83
C ASN A 96 8.76 0.44 11.23
N THR A 97 8.54 0.53 9.91
CA THR A 97 7.52 -0.25 9.21
C THR A 97 7.82 -1.74 9.30
N LEU A 98 9.06 -2.17 9.05
CA LEU A 98 9.42 -3.58 9.14
C LEU A 98 9.23 -4.13 10.56
N TRP A 99 9.59 -3.35 11.58
CA TRP A 99 9.37 -3.70 12.98
C TRP A 99 7.87 -3.86 13.30
N LEU A 100 7.03 -2.94 12.82
CA LEU A 100 5.58 -3.04 12.93
C LEU A 100 5.04 -4.28 12.23
N CYS A 101 5.46 -4.54 10.99
CA CYS A 101 5.01 -5.70 10.23
C CYS A 101 5.35 -7.01 10.94
N VAL A 102 6.59 -7.17 11.42
CA VAL A 102 7.01 -8.39 12.13
C VAL A 102 6.18 -8.60 13.40
N LEU A 103 6.02 -7.59 14.24
CA LEU A 103 5.24 -7.70 15.48
C LEU A 103 3.76 -7.95 15.20
N SER A 104 3.19 -7.25 14.23
CA SER A 104 1.77 -7.41 13.85
C SER A 104 1.47 -8.77 13.25
N VAL A 105 2.35 -9.28 12.38
CA VAL A 105 2.22 -10.63 11.80
C VAL A 105 2.33 -11.68 12.89
N PHE A 106 3.36 -11.58 13.74
CA PHE A 106 3.56 -12.53 14.84
C PHE A 106 2.39 -12.52 15.83
N GLY A 107 1.96 -11.35 16.28
CA GLY A 107 0.83 -11.20 17.19
C GLY A 107 -0.47 -11.75 16.62
N THR A 108 -0.73 -11.49 15.34
CA THR A 108 -1.91 -12.00 14.63
C THR A 108 -1.89 -13.51 14.48
N LEU A 109 -0.75 -14.09 14.05
CA LEU A 109 -0.61 -15.53 13.88
C LEU A 109 -0.80 -16.27 15.20
N LEU A 110 -0.10 -15.82 16.25
CA LEU A 110 -0.15 -16.46 17.55
C LEU A 110 -1.56 -16.40 18.13
N SER A 111 -2.15 -15.20 18.20
CA SER A 111 -3.48 -15.01 18.79
C SER A 111 -4.58 -15.72 17.98
N SER A 112 -4.58 -15.55 16.66
CA SER A 112 -5.63 -16.11 15.81
C SER A 112 -5.55 -17.63 15.72
N ALA A 113 -4.34 -18.21 15.68
CA ALA A 113 -4.17 -19.66 15.66
C ALA A 113 -4.61 -20.31 16.99
N LEU A 114 -4.27 -19.70 18.14
CA LEU A 114 -4.70 -20.21 19.44
C LEU A 114 -6.22 -20.19 19.59
N VAL A 115 -6.84 -19.06 19.22
CA VAL A 115 -8.30 -18.91 19.29
C VAL A 115 -8.99 -19.86 18.31
N ALA A 116 -8.49 -19.96 17.07
CA ALA A 116 -9.01 -20.89 16.07
C ALA A 116 -8.92 -22.35 16.53
N TYR A 117 -7.81 -22.76 17.16
CA TYR A 117 -7.64 -24.11 17.72
C TYR A 117 -8.68 -24.41 18.80
N GLY A 118 -8.91 -23.46 19.72
CA GLY A 118 -9.95 -23.59 20.74
C GLY A 118 -11.37 -23.71 20.16
N PHE A 119 -11.64 -23.05 19.02
CA PHE A 119 -12.94 -23.13 18.33
C PHE A 119 -13.09 -24.32 17.36
N SER A 120 -12.01 -25.03 17.01
CA SER A 120 -12.06 -26.18 16.11
C SER A 120 -11.79 -27.52 16.79
N ARG A 121 -10.75 -27.63 17.63
CA ARG A 121 -10.24 -28.91 18.15
C ARG A 121 -10.69 -29.25 19.58
N ILE A 122 -11.07 -28.25 20.37
CA ILE A 122 -11.51 -28.44 21.75
C ILE A 122 -13.05 -28.40 21.80
N GLN A 123 -13.67 -29.43 22.39
CA GLN A 123 -15.13 -29.50 22.57
C GLN A 123 -15.53 -28.85 23.90
N TRP A 124 -16.28 -27.77 23.85
CA TRP A 124 -16.79 -27.07 25.03
C TRP A 124 -18.16 -26.43 24.74
N ARG A 125 -18.96 -26.23 25.80
CA ARG A 125 -20.36 -25.79 25.67
C ARG A 125 -20.43 -24.33 25.21
N GLY A 126 -21.13 -24.05 24.12
CA GLY A 126 -21.31 -22.69 23.58
C GLY A 126 -20.26 -22.26 22.55
N ARG A 127 -19.31 -23.14 22.19
CA ARG A 127 -18.24 -22.88 21.22
C ARG A 127 -18.73 -22.26 19.91
N ASP A 128 -19.74 -22.86 19.28
CA ASP A 128 -20.21 -22.40 17.97
C ASP A 128 -21.00 -21.08 18.05
N GLN A 129 -21.68 -20.83 19.17
CA GLN A 129 -22.38 -19.56 19.41
C GLN A 129 -21.38 -18.41 19.62
N LEU A 130 -20.34 -18.62 20.41
CA LEU A 130 -19.27 -17.64 20.59
C LEU A 130 -18.46 -17.43 19.30
N PHE A 131 -18.28 -18.47 18.49
CA PHE A 131 -17.68 -18.30 17.17
C PHE A 131 -18.54 -17.40 16.27
N LEU A 132 -19.87 -17.55 16.31
CA LEU A 132 -20.78 -16.67 15.57
C LEU A 132 -20.67 -15.21 16.05
N LEU A 133 -20.50 -14.99 17.35
CA LEU A 133 -20.21 -13.66 17.90
C LEU A 133 -18.89 -13.09 17.35
N VAL A 134 -17.83 -13.90 17.25
CA VAL A 134 -16.56 -13.49 16.62
C VAL A 134 -16.81 -13.05 15.17
N LEU A 135 -17.60 -13.78 14.39
CA LEU A 135 -17.93 -13.38 13.02
C LEU A 135 -18.72 -12.07 12.95
N ALA A 136 -19.65 -11.84 13.89
CA ALA A 136 -20.41 -10.60 13.95
C ALA A 136 -19.51 -9.36 14.11
N THR A 137 -18.34 -9.50 14.76
CA THR A 137 -17.38 -8.39 14.91
C THR A 137 -16.78 -7.91 13.58
N MET A 138 -16.79 -8.75 12.53
CA MET A 138 -16.34 -8.35 11.19
C MET A 138 -17.24 -7.29 10.56
N MET A 139 -18.49 -7.19 11.01
CA MET A 139 -19.43 -6.19 10.51
C MET A 139 -19.16 -4.80 11.09
N ILE A 140 -18.32 -4.69 12.13
CA ILE A 140 -17.98 -3.43 12.75
C ILE A 140 -16.91 -2.73 11.90
N PRO A 141 -17.20 -1.56 11.30
CA PRO A 141 -16.24 -0.86 10.47
C PRO A 141 -15.13 -0.24 11.35
N PHE A 142 -13.88 -0.34 10.89
CA PHE A 142 -12.71 0.14 11.63
C PHE A 142 -12.81 1.58 12.16
N PRO A 143 -13.33 2.58 11.41
CA PRO A 143 -13.48 3.95 11.91
C PRO A 143 -14.30 4.07 13.21
N VAL A 144 -15.25 3.17 13.45
CA VAL A 144 -16.08 3.17 14.67
C VAL A 144 -15.26 2.73 15.89
N ILE A 145 -14.31 1.82 15.70
CA ILE A 145 -13.45 1.30 16.78
C ILE A 145 -12.25 2.24 17.02
N MET A 146 -11.84 3.01 16.01
CA MET A 146 -10.66 3.88 16.06
C MET A 146 -10.73 4.89 17.22
N ILE A 147 -11.88 5.53 17.45
CA ILE A 147 -12.03 6.55 18.51
C ILE A 147 -11.90 5.92 19.91
N PRO A 148 -12.64 4.83 20.25
CA PRO A 148 -12.42 4.11 21.49
C PRO A 148 -10.98 3.62 21.68
N LEU A 149 -10.36 3.08 20.63
CA LEU A 149 -9.00 2.55 20.69
C LEU A 149 -7.99 3.67 21.00
N TYR A 150 -8.13 4.83 20.36
CA TYR A 150 -7.32 6.02 20.67
C TYR A 150 -7.52 6.47 22.12
N SER A 151 -8.76 6.54 22.60
CA SER A 151 -9.08 6.93 23.97
C SER A 151 -8.44 6.00 25.00
N LEU A 152 -8.47 4.69 24.74
CA LEU A 152 -7.85 3.66 25.57
C LEU A 152 -6.33 3.84 25.68
N PHE A 153 -5.63 3.98 24.56
CA PHE A 153 -4.18 4.19 24.58
C PHE A 153 -3.76 5.57 25.09
N ARG A 154 -4.62 6.58 24.96
CA ARG A 154 -4.45 7.88 25.62
C ARG A 154 -4.54 7.73 27.14
N GLY A 155 -5.52 6.96 27.64
CA GLY A 155 -5.64 6.64 29.06
C GLY A 155 -4.41 5.91 29.60
N PHE A 156 -3.78 5.05 28.80
CA PHE A 156 -2.52 4.39 29.15
C PHE A 156 -1.27 5.25 28.98
N GLY A 157 -1.38 6.48 28.47
CA GLY A 157 -0.21 7.34 28.21
C GLY A 157 0.72 6.81 27.11
N LEU A 158 0.23 5.91 26.24
CA LEU A 158 1.01 5.26 25.18
C LEU A 158 0.89 5.97 23.82
N ILE A 159 0.16 7.08 23.75
CA ILE A 159 0.07 7.92 22.55
C ILE A 159 1.43 8.54 22.23
N GLY A 160 1.79 8.57 20.95
CA GLY A 160 3.11 8.99 20.48
C GLY A 160 4.16 7.88 20.45
N THR A 161 3.80 6.67 20.89
CA THR A 161 4.63 5.46 20.74
C THR A 161 4.12 4.57 19.61
N MET A 162 4.89 3.54 19.26
CA MET A 162 4.48 2.53 18.26
C MET A 162 3.58 1.44 18.85
N VAL A 163 3.40 1.38 20.17
CA VAL A 163 2.66 0.32 20.87
C VAL A 163 1.21 0.18 20.38
N PRO A 164 0.43 1.28 20.21
CA PRO A 164 -0.94 1.18 19.72
C PRO A 164 -1.09 0.57 18.33
N LEU A 165 -0.02 0.54 17.53
CA LEU A 165 -0.05 0.07 16.15
C LEU A 165 0.06 -1.46 16.05
N TRP A 166 0.87 -2.09 16.91
CA TRP A 166 1.09 -3.55 16.86
C TRP A 166 0.40 -4.30 18.00
N LEU A 167 0.25 -3.71 19.19
CA LEU A 167 -0.27 -4.41 20.37
C LEU A 167 -1.70 -4.95 20.17
N PRO A 168 -2.64 -4.22 19.53
CA PRO A 168 -4.00 -4.73 19.30
C PRO A 168 -4.04 -6.04 18.51
N THR A 169 -3.02 -6.32 17.69
CA THR A 169 -2.97 -7.54 16.87
C THR A 169 -2.84 -8.83 17.69
N PHE A 170 -2.43 -8.73 18.96
CA PHE A 170 -2.34 -9.86 19.89
C PHE A 170 -3.69 -10.27 20.49
N PHE A 171 -4.76 -9.51 20.24
CA PHE A 171 -6.11 -9.81 20.75
C PHE A 171 -6.99 -10.53 19.72
N GLY A 172 -6.37 -11.05 18.66
CA GLY A 172 -7.05 -11.82 17.63
C GLY A 172 -7.72 -10.94 16.57
N ASN A 173 -7.84 -11.49 15.37
CA ASN A 173 -8.55 -10.88 14.26
C ASN A 173 -9.61 -11.89 13.78
N ALA A 174 -10.88 -11.47 13.77
CA ALA A 174 -11.99 -12.35 13.45
C ALA A 174 -11.83 -13.07 12.10
N PHE A 175 -11.25 -12.40 11.10
CA PHE A 175 -11.07 -12.97 9.75
C PHE A 175 -10.03 -14.07 9.73
N PHE A 176 -8.88 -13.83 10.36
CA PHE A 176 -7.84 -14.84 10.45
C PHE A 176 -8.24 -15.99 11.38
N ILE A 177 -8.99 -15.72 12.47
CA ILE A 177 -9.58 -16.75 13.33
C ILE A 177 -10.54 -17.63 12.52
N PHE A 178 -11.43 -17.02 11.74
CA PHE A 178 -12.36 -17.77 10.89
C PHE A 178 -11.60 -18.66 9.90
N LEU A 179 -10.67 -18.09 9.15
CA LEU A 179 -9.90 -18.79 8.13
C LEU A 179 -9.15 -19.99 8.73
N LEU A 180 -8.39 -19.76 9.81
CA LEU A 180 -7.64 -20.82 10.47
C LEU A 180 -8.56 -21.88 11.07
N ARG A 181 -9.71 -21.49 11.65
CA ARG A 181 -10.67 -22.47 12.16
C ARG A 181 -11.19 -23.37 11.05
N GLN A 182 -11.54 -22.81 9.88
CA GLN A 182 -12.00 -23.64 8.76
C GLN A 182 -10.92 -24.59 8.27
N PHE A 183 -9.67 -24.13 8.21
CA PHE A 183 -8.55 -25.00 7.85
C PHE A 183 -8.33 -26.12 8.88
N PHE A 184 -8.30 -25.79 10.18
CA PHE A 184 -8.07 -26.76 11.25
C PHE A 184 -9.17 -27.84 11.29
N ARG A 185 -10.42 -27.48 10.97
CA ARG A 185 -11.53 -28.45 10.87
C ARG A 185 -11.38 -29.44 9.70
N GLY A 186 -10.58 -29.11 8.70
CA GLY A 186 -10.26 -30.02 7.60
C GLY A 186 -9.22 -31.08 7.97
N ILE A 187 -8.52 -30.92 9.09
CA ILE A 187 -7.54 -31.91 9.57
C ILE A 187 -8.30 -33.04 10.29
N PRO A 188 -8.07 -34.33 9.94
CA PRO A 188 -8.73 -35.46 10.61
C PRO A 188 -8.56 -35.42 12.13
N ASP A 189 -9.63 -35.72 12.88
CA ASP A 189 -9.62 -35.74 14.35
C ASP A 189 -8.78 -36.90 14.91
N ASP A 190 -8.66 -38.01 14.16
CA ASP A 190 -7.88 -39.20 14.51
C ASP A 190 -6.43 -38.88 14.92
N LEU A 191 -5.80 -37.88 14.30
CA LEU A 191 -4.44 -37.43 14.63
C LEU A 191 -4.37 -36.83 16.05
N THR A 192 -5.39 -36.06 16.42
CA THR A 192 -5.47 -35.44 17.74
C THR A 192 -5.84 -36.46 18.80
N ASP A 193 -6.72 -37.41 18.48
CA ASP A 193 -7.11 -38.47 19.41
C ASP A 193 -5.99 -39.48 19.64
N ALA A 194 -5.24 -39.87 18.60
CA ALA A 194 -4.03 -40.68 18.74
C ALA A 194 -3.00 -40.00 19.66
N ALA A 195 -2.76 -38.69 19.47
CA ALA A 195 -1.84 -37.95 20.32
C ALA A 195 -2.30 -37.86 21.79
N ARG A 196 -3.62 -37.77 22.04
CA ARG A 196 -4.19 -37.82 23.39
C ARG A 196 -3.99 -39.20 24.04
N ILE A 197 -4.13 -40.29 23.26
CA ILE A 197 -3.85 -41.66 23.71
C ILE A 197 -2.36 -41.80 24.08
N ASP A 198 -1.46 -41.17 23.31
CA ASP A 198 -0.02 -41.07 23.61
C ASP A 198 0.32 -40.15 24.80
N GLY A 199 -0.69 -39.57 25.47
CA GLY A 199 -0.52 -38.72 26.64
C GLY A 199 -0.06 -37.29 26.33
N CYS A 200 -0.19 -36.83 25.08
CA CYS A 200 0.14 -35.45 24.73
C CYS A 200 -0.87 -34.46 25.31
N SER A 201 -0.37 -33.35 25.88
CA SER A 201 -1.21 -32.22 26.25
C SER A 201 -1.71 -31.45 25.03
N GLU A 202 -2.83 -30.73 25.16
CA GLU A 202 -3.39 -29.90 24.08
C GLU A 202 -2.38 -28.88 23.52
N TRP A 203 -1.51 -28.33 24.37
CA TRP A 203 -0.43 -27.44 23.93
C TRP A 203 0.57 -28.13 23.02
N ARG A 204 0.90 -29.39 23.31
CA ARG A 204 1.80 -30.19 22.49
C ARG A 204 1.15 -30.58 21.17
N ILE A 205 -0.13 -30.95 21.20
CA ILE A 205 -0.91 -31.25 19.99
C ILE A 205 -0.98 -30.03 19.07
N PHE A 206 -1.26 -28.85 19.64
CA PHE A 206 -1.29 -27.60 18.90
C PHE A 206 0.05 -27.32 18.20
N TRP A 207 1.15 -27.28 18.95
CA TRP A 207 2.46 -26.88 18.42
C TRP A 207 3.12 -27.94 17.53
N ASN A 208 2.97 -29.23 17.85
CA ASN A 208 3.71 -30.30 17.19
C ASN A 208 2.91 -30.97 16.07
N ILE A 209 1.58 -30.83 16.04
CA ILE A 209 0.71 -31.51 15.06
C ILE A 209 -0.07 -30.49 14.25
N ILE A 210 -0.93 -29.68 14.89
CA ILE A 210 -1.84 -28.80 14.14
C ILE A 210 -1.10 -27.66 13.44
N CYS A 211 -0.19 -26.96 14.12
CA CYS A 211 0.57 -25.86 13.51
C CYS A 211 1.41 -26.30 12.29
N PRO A 212 2.21 -27.39 12.34
CA PRO A 212 2.97 -27.85 11.19
C PRO A 212 2.09 -28.31 10.03
N LEU A 213 1.00 -29.04 10.29
CA LEU A 213 0.04 -29.46 9.26
C LEU A 213 -0.70 -28.26 8.64
N SER A 214 -0.80 -27.15 9.37
CA SER A 214 -1.45 -25.92 8.92
C SER A 214 -0.50 -24.86 8.40
N HIS A 215 0.75 -25.22 8.11
CA HIS A 215 1.77 -24.29 7.64
C HIS A 215 1.33 -23.46 6.43
N SER A 216 0.63 -24.07 5.46
CA SER A 216 0.10 -23.36 4.30
C SER A 216 -0.90 -22.26 4.68
N ALA A 217 -1.84 -22.54 5.57
CA ALA A 217 -2.81 -21.56 6.05
C ALA A 217 -2.16 -20.47 6.89
N LEU A 218 -1.18 -20.83 7.74
CA LEU A 218 -0.41 -19.86 8.53
C LEU A 218 0.37 -18.91 7.62
N ILE A 219 0.97 -19.38 6.53
CA ILE A 219 1.62 -18.51 5.54
C ILE A 219 0.62 -17.53 4.92
N VAL A 220 -0.58 -17.99 4.54
CA VAL A 220 -1.61 -17.09 3.96
C VAL A 220 -1.97 -15.98 4.94
N VAL A 221 -2.19 -16.32 6.21
CA VAL A 221 -2.44 -15.32 7.27
C VAL A 221 -1.26 -14.36 7.41
N ALA A 222 -0.03 -14.87 7.39
CA ALA A 222 1.17 -14.04 7.50
C ALA A 222 1.29 -13.04 6.36
N ILE A 223 1.08 -13.48 5.11
CA ILE A 223 1.15 -12.64 3.92
C ILE A 223 0.05 -11.58 3.94
N PHE A 224 -1.20 -11.98 4.20
CA PHE A 224 -2.31 -11.02 4.26
C PHE A 224 -2.12 -10.00 5.35
N LYS A 225 -1.68 -10.42 6.55
CA LYS A 225 -1.43 -9.47 7.63
C LYS A 225 -0.24 -8.55 7.33
N PHE A 226 0.79 -9.05 6.66
CA PHE A 226 1.91 -8.22 6.23
C PHE A 226 1.46 -7.13 5.25
N ILE A 227 0.70 -7.50 4.21
CA ILE A 227 0.15 -6.56 3.22
C ILE A 227 -0.77 -5.53 3.86
N GLU A 228 -1.58 -5.94 4.84
CA GLU A 228 -2.46 -5.03 5.61
C GLU A 228 -1.66 -4.00 6.43
N THR A 229 -0.45 -4.34 6.87
CA THR A 229 0.34 -3.52 7.81
C THR A 229 1.39 -2.65 7.13
N TRP A 230 1.91 -3.06 5.96
CA TRP A 230 3.04 -2.43 5.28
C TRP A 230 2.71 -1.11 4.59
#